data_AF-A0A1Y5T4W9-F1
#
_entry.id   AF-A0A1Y5T4W9-F1
#
_cell.length_a   1.000
_cell.length_b   1.000
_cell.length_c   1.000
_cell.angle_alpha   90.00
_cell.angle_beta   90.00
_cell.angle_gamma   90.00
#
_symmetry.space_group_name_H-M   'P 1'
#
loop_
_entity.id
_entity.type
_entity.pdbx_description
1 polymer ?
#
loop_
_entity_poly.entity_id
_entity_poly.type
_entity_poly.pdbx_seq_one_letter_code
_entity_poly.pdbx_strand_id
1 'polypeptide(L)'
;MRVLVLGSGPTVTQAAAWDRGPFDVIVAINNAWRVRPDWDFLIHPSDFPADRQPVDLAASQKIITYETYVPAQNALGGFVYAGGTMAFTAGYWALHDLQPSVMAFLGCDMTYDGAQTHFYGQGTADPLRADVTLRSLEGKSARLQAMAAARGCRTLNLSQEASRLVFPRAAPDDLSAIPKIDQAAVDHALALEARAGYMVPSGKYWKEEDRFDPAVIDAIDAAWLNTCRA
;
A
#
# COMPACT_ATOMS: atom_id res chain seq x y z
N MET A 1 -14.87 -1.11 -10.53
CA MET A 1 -13.98 -2.28 -10.35
C MET A 1 -13.51 -2.32 -8.91
N ARG A 2 -13.48 -3.51 -8.30
CA ARG A 2 -13.08 -3.78 -6.91
C ARG A 2 -11.80 -4.61 -6.91
N VAL A 3 -10.77 -4.11 -6.22
CA VAL A 3 -9.45 -4.73 -6.16
C VAL A 3 -9.21 -5.30 -4.77
N LEU A 4 -8.83 -6.58 -4.69
CA LEU A 4 -8.27 -7.20 -3.49
C LEU A 4 -6.75 -7.07 -3.53
N VAL A 5 -6.15 -6.45 -2.51
CA VAL A 5 -4.70 -6.32 -2.36
C VAL A 5 -4.22 -7.26 -1.26
N LEU A 6 -3.37 -8.22 -1.62
CA LEU A 6 -2.86 -9.26 -0.72
C LEU A 6 -1.41 -8.97 -0.35
N GLY A 7 -1.18 -8.70 0.94
CA GLY A 7 0.13 -8.52 1.54
C GLY A 7 0.70 -9.81 2.12
N SER A 8 1.69 -9.69 3.00
CA SER A 8 2.40 -10.84 3.58
C SER A 8 2.05 -11.18 5.02
N GLY A 9 1.18 -10.39 5.67
CA GLY A 9 0.75 -10.65 7.05
C GLY A 9 0.08 -12.03 7.21
N PRO A 10 0.19 -12.70 8.37
CA PRO A 10 -0.25 -14.08 8.54
C PRO A 10 -1.72 -14.34 8.18
N THR A 11 -2.60 -13.37 8.42
CA THR A 11 -4.04 -13.44 8.13
C THR A 11 -4.37 -13.49 6.65
N VAL A 12 -3.41 -13.20 5.75
CA VAL A 12 -3.64 -13.22 4.30
C VAL A 12 -4.10 -14.59 3.80
N THR A 13 -3.68 -15.66 4.47
CA THR A 13 -4.02 -17.05 4.10
C THR A 13 -5.52 -17.34 4.13
N GLN A 14 -6.29 -16.54 4.89
CA GLN A 14 -7.76 -16.63 4.90
C GLN A 14 -8.37 -16.40 3.51
N ALA A 15 -7.74 -15.55 2.68
CA ALA A 15 -8.21 -15.27 1.33
C ALA A 15 -8.24 -16.50 0.42
N ALA A 16 -7.46 -17.55 0.72
CA ALA A 16 -7.48 -18.80 -0.04
C ALA A 16 -8.86 -19.48 -0.06
N ALA A 17 -9.66 -19.28 1.00
CA ALA A 17 -10.99 -19.87 1.14
C ALA A 17 -12.12 -18.92 0.72
N TRP A 18 -11.83 -17.67 0.39
CA TRP A 18 -12.86 -16.69 0.04
C TRP A 18 -13.34 -16.87 -1.40
N ASP A 19 -14.63 -16.58 -1.62
CA ASP A 19 -15.14 -16.44 -2.98
C ASP A 19 -14.42 -15.30 -3.70
N ARG A 20 -14.15 -15.48 -4.99
CA ARG A 20 -13.60 -14.41 -5.85
C ARG A 20 -14.65 -13.35 -6.13
N GLY A 21 -15.94 -13.69 -6.22
CA GLY A 21 -17.03 -12.83 -6.70
C GLY A 21 -17.08 -11.38 -6.16
N PRO A 22 -16.74 -11.11 -4.89
CA PRO A 22 -16.66 -9.74 -4.37
C PRO A 22 -15.54 -8.87 -4.98
N PHE A 23 -14.58 -9.47 -5.69
CA PHE A 23 -13.40 -8.81 -6.23
C PHE A 23 -13.25 -9.10 -7.73
N ASP A 24 -13.05 -8.05 -8.52
CA ASP A 24 -12.90 -8.19 -9.97
C ASP A 24 -11.41 -8.48 -10.31
N VAL A 25 -10.49 -7.96 -9.49
CA VAL A 25 -9.03 -8.05 -9.65
C VAL A 25 -8.36 -8.38 -8.32
N ILE A 26 -7.32 -9.21 -8.35
CA ILE A 26 -6.44 -9.52 -7.23
C ILE A 26 -5.01 -9.05 -7.54
N VAL A 27 -4.49 -8.17 -6.69
CA VAL A 27 -3.10 -7.71 -6.69
C VAL A 27 -2.36 -8.38 -5.54
N ALA A 28 -1.43 -9.27 -5.87
CA ALA A 28 -0.58 -9.95 -4.92
C ALA A 28 0.76 -9.21 -4.76
N ILE A 29 1.22 -9.06 -3.51
CA ILE A 29 2.49 -8.41 -3.17
C ILE A 29 3.53 -9.44 -2.77
N ASN A 30 4.71 -9.42 -3.40
CA ASN A 30 5.82 -10.31 -3.09
C ASN A 30 5.36 -11.78 -3.06
N ASN A 31 5.60 -12.50 -1.96
CA ASN A 31 5.22 -13.91 -1.81
C ASN A 31 3.70 -14.15 -1.80
N ALA A 32 2.84 -13.12 -1.68
CA ALA A 32 1.40 -13.30 -1.57
C ALA A 32 0.75 -13.95 -2.80
N TRP A 33 1.46 -14.03 -3.93
CA TRP A 33 1.01 -14.77 -5.11
C TRP A 33 0.76 -16.26 -4.80
N ARG A 34 1.40 -16.78 -3.75
CA ARG A 34 1.25 -18.18 -3.29
C ARG A 34 -0.07 -18.44 -2.56
N VAL A 35 -0.79 -17.40 -2.14
CA VAL A 35 -1.99 -17.52 -1.30
C VAL A 35 -3.18 -18.03 -2.13
N ARG A 36 -3.28 -17.57 -3.37
CA ARG A 36 -4.36 -17.95 -4.29
C ARG A 36 -3.78 -18.11 -5.68
N PRO A 37 -4.17 -19.13 -6.48
CA PRO A 37 -3.66 -19.30 -7.83
C PRO A 37 -4.27 -18.32 -8.85
N ASP A 38 -5.40 -17.69 -8.54
CA ASP A 38 -6.16 -16.82 -9.44
C ASP A 38 -5.82 -15.32 -9.29
N TRP A 39 -4.62 -14.97 -8.82
CA TRP A 39 -4.19 -13.56 -8.83
C TRP A 39 -4.06 -13.03 -10.27
N ASP A 40 -4.23 -11.71 -10.45
CA ASP A 40 -4.14 -11.06 -11.77
C ASP A 40 -2.82 -10.31 -11.94
N PHE A 41 -2.38 -9.61 -10.88
CA PHE A 41 -1.15 -8.84 -10.88
C PHE A 41 -0.27 -9.24 -9.70
N LEU A 42 1.01 -9.52 -9.98
CA LEU A 42 2.04 -9.65 -8.96
C LEU A 42 2.91 -8.40 -8.99
N ILE A 43 2.98 -7.67 -7.87
CA ILE A 43 3.89 -6.55 -7.70
C ILE A 43 4.97 -6.89 -6.66
N HIS A 44 6.22 -6.59 -7.01
CA HIS A 44 7.38 -6.87 -6.16
C HIS A 44 8.52 -5.88 -6.41
N PRO A 45 9.44 -5.67 -5.47
CA PRO A 45 10.58 -4.77 -5.68
C PRO A 45 11.59 -5.38 -6.66
N SER A 46 12.49 -4.55 -7.18
CA SER A 46 13.51 -4.99 -8.16
C SER A 46 14.48 -6.05 -7.62
N ASP A 47 14.63 -6.15 -6.30
CA ASP A 47 15.48 -7.12 -5.61
C ASP A 47 14.71 -8.38 -5.14
N PHE A 48 13.45 -8.56 -5.56
CA PHE A 48 12.69 -9.76 -5.22
C PHE A 48 13.32 -11.03 -5.82
N PRO A 49 13.73 -12.02 -5.01
CA PRO A 49 14.49 -13.17 -5.49
C PRO A 49 13.77 -13.97 -6.58
N ALA A 50 14.47 -14.31 -7.66
CA ALA A 50 13.90 -15.04 -8.80
C ALA A 50 13.35 -16.43 -8.42
N ASP A 51 13.96 -17.11 -7.44
CA ASP A 51 13.51 -18.39 -6.90
C ASP A 51 12.23 -18.30 -6.05
N ARG A 52 11.80 -17.08 -5.69
CA ARG A 52 10.54 -16.80 -4.99
C ARG A 52 9.45 -16.26 -5.91
N GLN A 53 9.75 -16.06 -7.19
CA GLN A 53 8.78 -15.63 -8.20
C GLN A 53 8.01 -16.86 -8.73
N PRO A 54 6.78 -16.67 -9.24
CA PRO A 54 6.06 -17.74 -9.93
C PRO A 54 6.83 -18.18 -11.17
N VAL A 55 6.96 -19.49 -11.37
CA VAL A 55 7.66 -20.08 -12.53
C VAL A 55 6.74 -20.13 -13.75
N ASP A 56 5.47 -20.46 -13.53
CA ASP A 56 4.46 -20.56 -14.57
C ASP A 56 3.44 -19.44 -14.39
N LEU A 57 3.19 -18.68 -15.47
CA LEU A 57 2.21 -17.61 -15.51
C LEU A 57 1.03 -18.01 -16.39
N ALA A 58 -0.19 -17.85 -15.87
CA ALA A 58 -1.37 -17.86 -16.71
C ALA A 58 -1.33 -16.68 -17.71
N ALA A 59 -1.98 -16.82 -18.87
CA ALA A 59 -1.99 -15.75 -19.88
C ALA A 59 -2.59 -14.42 -19.38
N SER A 60 -3.45 -14.47 -18.36
CA SER A 60 -4.05 -13.29 -17.72
C SER A 60 -3.14 -12.65 -16.66
N GLN A 61 -2.14 -13.37 -16.15
CA GLN A 61 -1.28 -12.93 -15.06
C GLN A 61 -0.16 -12.02 -15.54
N LYS A 62 0.04 -10.91 -14.82
CA LYS A 62 1.07 -9.93 -15.16
C LYS A 62 1.95 -9.62 -13.95
N ILE A 63 3.25 -9.50 -14.21
CA ILE A 63 4.21 -9.01 -13.23
C ILE A 63 4.36 -7.49 -13.42
N ILE A 64 4.23 -6.76 -12.33
CA ILE A 64 4.34 -5.31 -12.24
C ILE A 64 5.66 -4.98 -11.57
N THR A 65 6.53 -4.29 -12.30
CA THR A 65 7.90 -3.98 -11.89
C THR A 65 8.10 -2.47 -11.74
N TYR A 66 9.30 -2.06 -11.32
CA TYR A 66 9.59 -0.65 -11.05
C TYR A 66 9.40 0.24 -12.27
N GLU A 67 9.55 -0.30 -13.47
CA GLU A 67 9.30 0.37 -14.74
C GLU A 67 7.86 0.92 -14.83
N THR A 68 6.89 0.27 -14.18
CA THR A 68 5.48 0.70 -14.18
C THR A 68 5.05 1.34 -12.88
N TYR A 69 5.44 0.78 -11.73
CA TYR A 69 4.98 1.32 -10.45
C TYR A 69 5.68 2.64 -10.06
N VAL A 70 6.94 2.88 -10.50
CA VAL A 70 7.63 4.15 -10.19
C VAL A 70 6.95 5.34 -10.85
N PRO A 71 6.67 5.34 -12.17
CA PRO A 71 5.90 6.42 -12.80
C PRO A 71 4.51 6.61 -12.18
N ALA A 72 3.80 5.51 -11.91
CA ALA A 72 2.46 5.54 -11.32
C ALA A 72 2.46 6.21 -9.93
N GLN A 73 3.39 5.82 -9.06
CA GLN A 73 3.53 6.40 -7.73
C GLN A 73 4.01 7.86 -7.79
N ASN A 74 4.91 8.20 -8.72
CA ASN A 74 5.34 9.58 -8.94
C ASN A 74 4.19 10.50 -9.38
N ALA A 75 3.27 10.01 -10.22
CA ALA A 75 2.06 10.74 -10.61
C ALA A 75 1.14 11.06 -9.43
N LEU A 76 1.33 10.37 -8.29
CA LEU A 76 0.56 10.51 -7.06
C LEU A 76 1.39 11.03 -5.87
N GLY A 77 2.54 11.65 -6.15
CA GLY A 77 3.38 12.35 -5.17
C GLY A 77 4.63 11.60 -4.68
N GLY A 78 5.01 10.52 -5.36
CA GLY A 78 6.33 9.91 -5.21
C GLY A 78 6.56 9.19 -3.88
N PHE A 79 7.73 8.56 -3.75
CA PHE A 79 8.01 7.59 -2.69
C PHE A 79 8.17 8.20 -1.30
N VAL A 80 8.75 9.40 -1.19
CA VAL A 80 8.98 10.06 0.11
C VAL A 80 7.66 10.30 0.85
N TYR A 81 6.64 10.73 0.11
CA TYR A 81 5.32 11.01 0.69
C TYR A 81 4.41 9.80 0.74
N ALA A 82 4.43 8.94 -0.29
CA ALA A 82 3.61 7.73 -0.36
C ALA A 82 4.01 6.64 0.64
N GLY A 83 5.28 6.60 1.05
CA GLY A 83 5.86 5.53 1.86
C GLY A 83 6.50 4.43 1.00
N GLY A 84 7.63 3.90 1.46
CA GLY A 84 8.47 2.98 0.71
C GLY A 84 8.08 1.50 0.80
N THR A 85 6.97 1.15 1.46
CA THR A 85 6.54 -0.25 1.55
C THR A 85 5.92 -0.74 0.25
N MET A 86 6.03 -2.04 -0.01
CA MET A 86 5.35 -2.63 -1.15
C MET A 86 3.82 -2.59 -1.05
N ALA A 87 3.24 -2.51 0.15
CA ALA A 87 1.80 -2.34 0.33
C ALA A 87 1.33 -0.98 -0.21
N PHE A 88 2.07 0.10 0.08
CA PHE A 88 1.78 1.42 -0.48
C PHE A 88 2.09 1.46 -1.97
N THR A 89 3.23 0.91 -2.39
CA THR A 89 3.62 0.86 -3.82
C THR A 89 2.54 0.18 -4.67
N ALA A 90 2.01 -0.96 -4.20
CA ALA A 90 0.90 -1.66 -4.83
C ALA A 90 -0.39 -0.83 -4.85
N GLY A 91 -0.72 -0.19 -3.73
CA GLY A 91 -1.89 0.68 -3.61
C GLY A 91 -1.86 1.87 -4.56
N TYR A 92 -0.72 2.56 -4.67
CA TYR A 92 -0.56 3.70 -5.59
C TYR A 92 -0.55 3.27 -7.05
N TRP A 93 0.11 2.16 -7.39
CA TRP A 93 0.05 1.60 -8.73
C TRP A 93 -1.38 1.21 -9.11
N ALA A 94 -2.09 0.46 -8.25
CA ALA A 94 -3.47 0.07 -8.50
C ALA A 94 -4.39 1.31 -8.63
N LEU A 95 -4.22 2.32 -7.77
CA LEU A 95 -5.00 3.55 -7.86
C LEU A 95 -4.78 4.30 -9.19
N HIS A 96 -3.55 4.34 -9.68
CA HIS A 96 -3.18 5.04 -10.91
C HIS A 96 -3.61 4.26 -12.17
N ASP A 97 -3.21 3.00 -12.28
CA ASP A 97 -3.35 2.20 -13.51
C ASP A 97 -4.70 1.49 -13.61
N LEU A 98 -5.27 1.06 -12.48
CA LEU A 98 -6.53 0.32 -12.45
C LEU A 98 -7.74 1.23 -12.17
N GLN A 99 -7.53 2.39 -11.54
CA GLN A 99 -8.57 3.36 -11.18
C GLN A 99 -9.83 2.71 -10.57
N PRO A 100 -9.67 1.88 -9.51
CA PRO A 100 -10.78 1.13 -8.94
C PRO A 100 -11.73 2.04 -8.17
N SER A 101 -12.95 1.53 -7.92
CA SER A 101 -13.89 2.16 -6.98
C SER A 101 -13.70 1.65 -5.54
N VAL A 102 -13.00 0.52 -5.37
CA VAL A 102 -12.63 -0.05 -4.06
C VAL A 102 -11.25 -0.72 -4.15
N MET A 103 -10.40 -0.47 -3.17
CA MET A 103 -9.22 -1.28 -2.86
C MET A 103 -9.37 -1.84 -1.44
N ALA A 104 -9.47 -3.16 -1.32
CA ALA A 104 -9.60 -3.85 -0.05
C ALA A 104 -8.30 -4.59 0.28
N PHE A 105 -7.70 -4.29 1.43
CA PHE A 105 -6.38 -4.77 1.81
C PHE A 105 -6.48 -5.89 2.85
N LEU A 106 -5.76 -6.99 2.64
CA LEU A 106 -5.57 -8.07 3.61
C LEU A 106 -4.08 -8.38 3.75
N GLY A 107 -3.61 -8.66 4.98
CA GLY A 107 -2.20 -8.98 5.24
C GLY A 107 -1.25 -7.81 5.02
N CYS A 108 -1.76 -6.58 5.02
CA CYS A 108 -0.99 -5.35 4.86
C CYS A 108 -0.90 -4.56 6.18
N ASP A 109 -0.97 -5.26 7.32
CA ASP A 109 -1.20 -4.65 8.63
C ASP A 109 -0.02 -3.85 9.19
N MET A 110 1.19 -4.27 8.82
CA MET A 110 2.43 -3.61 9.17
C MET A 110 2.72 -3.44 10.68
N THR A 111 2.22 -4.33 11.54
CA THR A 111 2.48 -4.30 13.00
C THR A 111 3.73 -5.08 13.44
N TYR A 112 4.19 -6.05 12.64
CA TYR A 112 5.41 -6.89 12.81
C TYR A 112 5.73 -7.30 14.26
N ASP A 113 4.71 -7.53 15.05
CA ASP A 113 4.76 -8.01 16.42
C ASP A 113 4.69 -9.55 16.46
N GLY A 114 5.49 -10.16 17.33
CA GLY A 114 5.47 -11.61 17.58
C GLY A 114 6.43 -12.45 16.74
N ALA A 115 6.33 -13.78 16.91
CA ALA A 115 7.28 -14.76 16.34
C ALA A 115 7.04 -15.05 14.85
N GLN A 116 5.82 -14.83 14.35
CA GLN A 116 5.46 -15.04 12.96
C GLN A 116 4.90 -13.74 12.36
N THR A 117 5.79 -12.99 11.71
CA THR A 117 5.43 -11.70 11.11
C THR A 117 4.93 -11.83 9.67
N HIS A 118 5.14 -12.99 9.04
CA HIS A 118 4.71 -13.27 7.66
C HIS A 118 4.04 -14.65 7.56
N PHE A 119 3.16 -14.84 6.57
CA PHE A 119 2.48 -16.14 6.41
C PHE A 119 3.43 -17.30 6.04
N TYR A 120 4.64 -16.99 5.57
CA TYR A 120 5.70 -17.96 5.26
C TYR A 120 6.78 -18.05 6.35
N GLY A 121 6.47 -17.62 7.58
CA GLY A 121 7.37 -17.66 8.73
C GLY A 121 7.89 -16.26 9.10
N GLN A 122 9.20 -16.13 9.26
CA GLN A 122 9.84 -14.85 9.57
C GLN A 122 10.47 -14.26 8.31
N GLY A 123 9.91 -13.16 7.81
CA GLY A 123 10.56 -12.32 6.80
C GLY A 123 11.40 -11.23 7.46
N THR A 124 12.41 -10.73 6.75
CA THR A 124 13.06 -9.47 7.12
C THR A 124 12.01 -8.38 6.97
N ALA A 125 11.58 -7.78 8.08
CA ALA A 125 10.48 -6.83 8.06
C ALA A 125 10.91 -5.55 7.34
N ASP A 126 10.54 -5.44 6.06
CA ASP A 126 10.79 -4.29 5.19
C ASP A 126 10.48 -2.92 5.86
N PRO A 127 9.42 -2.76 6.68
CA PRO A 127 9.13 -1.48 7.32
C PRO A 127 9.73 -1.29 8.72
N LEU A 128 10.56 -2.22 9.21
CA LEU A 128 11.34 -2.02 10.43
C LEU A 128 12.72 -1.41 10.17
N ARG A 129 13.07 -1.13 8.91
CA ARG A 129 14.30 -0.41 8.59
C ARG A 129 14.18 1.06 9.00
N ALA A 130 15.28 1.63 9.50
CA ALA A 130 15.35 3.07 9.73
C ALA A 130 15.39 3.78 8.37
N ASP A 131 14.25 4.33 7.94
CA ASP A 131 14.07 4.92 6.61
C ASP A 131 13.09 6.09 6.69
N VAL A 132 13.44 7.17 6.01
CA VAL A 132 12.70 8.43 5.99
C VAL A 132 11.25 8.30 5.49
N THR A 133 10.95 7.27 4.71
CA THR A 133 9.62 7.03 4.14
C THR A 133 8.73 6.16 5.04
N LEU A 134 9.29 5.62 6.13
CA LEU A 134 8.63 4.68 7.04
C LEU A 134 8.40 5.27 8.43
N ARG A 135 8.63 6.58 8.60
CA ARG A 135 8.55 7.29 9.88
C ARG A 135 7.17 7.18 10.54
N SER A 136 6.09 7.29 9.77
CA SER A 136 4.72 7.10 10.25
C SER A 136 3.86 6.34 9.23
N LEU A 137 3.76 5.03 9.40
CA LEU A 137 2.95 4.17 8.53
C LEU A 137 1.46 4.55 8.54
N GLU A 138 0.94 5.07 9.65
CA GLU A 138 -0.43 5.60 9.75
C GLU A 138 -0.58 6.90 8.95
N GLY A 139 0.40 7.79 8.97
CA GLY A 139 0.39 8.98 8.12
C GLY A 139 0.42 8.62 6.64
N LYS A 140 1.28 7.66 6.25
CA LYS A 140 1.35 7.14 4.87
C LYS A 140 0.05 6.44 4.45
N SER A 141 -0.58 5.67 5.34
CA SER A 141 -1.85 5.02 5.04
C SER A 141 -2.98 6.05 4.93
N ALA A 142 -3.06 7.04 5.82
CA ALA A 142 -4.02 8.14 5.72
C ALA A 142 -3.89 8.89 4.39
N ARG A 143 -2.65 9.18 3.96
CA ARG A 143 -2.39 9.78 2.65
C ARG A 143 -2.94 8.94 1.51
N LEU A 144 -2.66 7.63 1.47
CA LEU A 144 -3.18 6.75 0.42
C LEU A 144 -4.72 6.75 0.41
N GLN A 145 -5.35 6.72 1.58
CA GLN A 145 -6.81 6.80 1.69
C GLN A 145 -7.36 8.11 1.13
N ALA A 146 -6.77 9.25 1.48
CA ALA A 146 -7.20 10.56 0.99
C ALA A 146 -7.02 10.68 -0.53
N MET A 147 -5.87 10.25 -1.05
CA MET A 147 -5.57 10.28 -2.49
C MET A 147 -6.49 9.34 -3.30
N ALA A 148 -6.90 8.21 -2.71
CA ALA A 148 -7.85 7.29 -3.30
C ALA A 148 -9.26 7.88 -3.32
N ALA A 149 -9.73 8.46 -2.21
CA ALA A 149 -11.07 9.03 -2.14
C ALA A 149 -11.26 10.23 -3.07
N ALA A 150 -10.22 11.06 -3.24
CA ALA A 150 -10.22 12.15 -4.24
C ALA A 150 -10.42 11.64 -5.68
N ARG A 151 -10.23 10.33 -5.93
CA ARG A 151 -10.44 9.65 -7.21
C ARG A 151 -11.67 8.72 -7.20
N GLY A 152 -12.55 8.86 -6.21
CA GLY A 152 -13.73 8.01 -6.09
C GLY A 152 -13.43 6.56 -5.67
N CYS A 153 -12.24 6.29 -5.15
CA CYS A 153 -11.83 4.97 -4.66
C CYS A 153 -11.91 4.90 -3.13
N ARG A 154 -12.60 3.88 -2.61
CA ARG A 154 -12.62 3.57 -1.17
C ARG A 154 -11.48 2.62 -0.83
N THR A 155 -10.70 2.93 0.21
CA THR A 155 -9.75 1.97 0.78
C THR A 155 -10.35 1.29 2.01
N LEU A 156 -10.25 -0.03 2.07
CA LEU A 156 -10.83 -0.85 3.14
C LEU A 156 -9.77 -1.77 3.74
N ASN A 157 -9.85 -2.03 5.04
CA ASN A 157 -9.01 -3.01 5.71
C ASN A 157 -9.83 -4.25 6.07
N LEU A 158 -9.45 -5.40 5.50
CA LEU A 158 -10.12 -6.68 5.72
C LEU A 158 -9.53 -7.49 6.88
N SER A 159 -8.39 -7.05 7.44
CA SER A 159 -7.82 -7.68 8.62
C SER A 159 -8.71 -7.40 9.84
N GLN A 160 -8.72 -8.32 10.81
CA GLN A 160 -9.34 -8.11 12.13
C GLN A 160 -8.29 -7.84 13.22
N GLU A 161 -7.01 -7.93 12.87
CA GLU A 161 -5.89 -7.73 13.78
C GLU A 161 -5.51 -6.24 13.90
N ALA A 162 -4.62 -5.94 14.85
CA ALA A 162 -3.95 -4.64 14.92
C ALA A 162 -3.34 -4.28 13.55
N SER A 163 -3.46 -3.02 13.16
CA SER A 163 -3.07 -2.58 11.82
C SER A 163 -2.64 -1.12 11.84
N ARG A 164 -1.61 -0.79 11.07
CA ARG A 164 -1.17 0.58 10.78
C ARG A 164 -1.96 1.20 9.61
N LEU A 165 -2.80 0.41 8.95
CA LEU A 165 -3.76 0.93 7.96
C LEU A 165 -4.94 1.57 8.69
N VAL A 166 -5.08 2.89 8.55
CA VAL A 166 -6.20 3.65 9.15
C VAL A 166 -7.53 3.47 8.41
N PHE A 167 -7.59 2.52 7.47
CA PHE A 167 -8.77 2.31 6.65
C PHE A 167 -9.95 1.79 7.48
N PRO A 168 -11.19 2.15 7.14
CA PRO A 168 -12.35 1.54 7.77
C PRO A 168 -12.30 0.02 7.57
N ARG A 169 -12.66 -0.71 8.63
CA ARG A 169 -12.73 -2.16 8.61
C ARG A 169 -13.93 -2.60 7.78
N ALA A 170 -13.77 -3.71 7.07
CA ALA A 170 -14.80 -4.31 6.23
C ALA A 170 -14.67 -5.83 6.25
N ALA A 171 -15.73 -6.50 5.81
CA ALA A 171 -15.72 -7.95 5.55
C ALA A 171 -15.55 -8.19 4.04
N PRO A 172 -15.01 -9.34 3.61
CA PRO A 172 -14.82 -9.61 2.18
C PRO A 172 -16.14 -9.63 1.39
N ASP A 173 -17.27 -9.91 2.03
CA ASP A 173 -18.62 -9.92 1.47
C ASP A 173 -19.38 -8.58 1.64
N ASP A 174 -18.86 -7.65 2.44
CA ASP A 174 -19.41 -6.30 2.61
C ASP A 174 -18.33 -5.22 2.49
N LEU A 175 -18.24 -4.67 1.27
CA LEU A 175 -17.33 -3.58 0.91
C LEU A 175 -18.04 -2.22 0.85
N SER A 176 -19.09 -2.02 1.66
CA SER A 176 -19.91 -0.80 1.63
C SER A 176 -19.30 0.38 2.40
N ALA A 177 -18.43 0.13 3.37
CA ALA A 177 -17.87 1.15 4.25
C ALA A 177 -17.23 2.33 3.48
N ILE A 178 -17.44 3.54 3.99
CA ILE A 178 -16.98 4.79 3.36
C ILE A 178 -15.95 5.45 4.28
N PRO A 179 -14.71 5.69 3.81
CA PRO A 179 -13.74 6.48 4.54
C PRO A 179 -14.25 7.90 4.83
N LYS A 180 -14.09 8.36 6.07
CA LYS A 180 -14.30 9.76 6.43
C LYS A 180 -13.00 10.52 6.23
N ILE A 181 -13.06 11.60 5.45
CA ILE A 181 -11.90 12.42 5.12
C ILE A 181 -12.25 13.88 5.32
N ASP A 182 -11.44 14.59 6.11
CA ASP A 182 -11.48 16.04 6.23
C ASP A 182 -10.71 16.67 5.05
N GLN A 183 -11.44 17.29 4.12
CA GLN A 183 -10.87 17.92 2.94
C GLN A 183 -9.96 19.12 3.27
N ALA A 184 -10.27 19.88 4.32
CA ALA A 184 -9.42 21.02 4.71
C ALA A 184 -8.07 20.53 5.26
N ALA A 185 -8.07 19.42 5.99
CA ALA A 185 -6.83 18.76 6.42
C ALA A 185 -6.02 18.20 5.24
N VAL A 186 -6.70 17.65 4.21
CA VAL A 186 -6.03 17.20 2.97
C VAL A 186 -5.33 18.36 2.28
N ASP A 187 -6.02 19.49 2.10
CA ASP A 187 -5.46 20.68 1.44
C ASP A 187 -4.24 21.21 2.21
N HIS A 188 -4.29 21.17 3.56
CA HIS A 188 -3.16 21.52 4.41
C HIS A 188 -1.95 20.59 4.23
N ALA A 189 -2.18 19.27 4.21
CA ALA A 189 -1.12 18.28 4.03
C ALA A 189 -0.46 18.39 2.65
N LEU A 190 -1.25 18.58 1.58
CA LEU A 190 -0.74 18.82 0.23
C LEU A 190 0.11 20.11 0.15
N ALA A 191 -0.30 21.17 0.84
CA ALA A 191 0.48 22.40 0.90
C ALA A 191 1.81 22.24 1.66
N LEU A 192 1.90 21.32 2.62
CA LEU A 192 3.17 20.97 3.26
C LEU A 192 4.08 20.19 2.30
N GLU A 193 3.55 19.20 1.57
CA GLU A 193 4.31 18.46 0.56
C GLU A 193 4.85 19.39 -0.53
N ALA A 194 3.99 20.27 -1.06
CA ALA A 194 4.38 21.21 -2.11
C ALA A 194 5.51 22.16 -1.66
N ARG A 195 5.50 22.60 -0.40
CA ARG A 195 6.57 23.43 0.18
C ARG A 195 7.86 22.66 0.39
N ALA A 196 7.79 21.38 0.78
CA ALA A 196 8.97 20.56 1.01
C ALA A 196 9.65 20.13 -0.31
N GLY A 197 8.87 19.78 -1.35
CA GLY A 197 9.41 19.48 -2.68
C GLY A 197 10.29 18.22 -2.75
N TYR A 198 10.04 17.23 -1.89
CA TYR A 198 10.81 15.99 -1.76
C TYR A 198 10.45 14.93 -2.83
N MET A 199 10.35 15.36 -4.08
CA MET A 199 10.18 14.47 -5.23
C MET A 199 11.52 13.92 -5.70
N VAL A 200 11.53 12.63 -6.00
CA VAL A 200 12.66 11.90 -6.61
C VAL A 200 12.13 11.12 -7.81
N PRO A 201 12.21 11.67 -9.04
CA PRO A 201 11.61 11.06 -10.23
C PRO A 201 12.12 9.65 -10.54
N SER A 202 13.34 9.31 -10.09
CA SER A 202 13.90 7.97 -10.28
C SER A 202 13.26 6.89 -9.39
N GLY A 203 12.49 7.28 -8.36
CA GLY A 203 12.03 6.40 -7.28
C GLY A 203 13.12 6.00 -6.28
N LYS A 204 14.40 6.25 -6.58
CA LYS A 204 15.56 5.85 -5.77
C LYS A 204 15.90 6.89 -4.69
N TYR A 205 14.92 7.23 -3.86
CA TYR A 205 15.06 8.30 -2.85
C TYR A 205 16.21 8.05 -1.87
N TRP A 206 16.57 6.79 -1.61
CA TRP A 206 17.68 6.43 -0.73
C TRP A 206 19.06 6.92 -1.23
N LYS A 207 19.16 7.30 -2.52
CA LYS A 207 20.37 7.92 -3.07
C LYS A 207 20.45 9.42 -2.79
N GLU A 208 19.40 9.97 -2.22
CA GLU A 208 19.21 11.41 -2.04
C GLU A 208 18.71 11.74 -0.62
N GLU A 209 18.94 10.84 0.34
CA GLU A 209 18.40 10.96 1.71
C GLU A 209 18.85 12.23 2.42
N ASP A 210 20.06 12.70 2.14
CA ASP A 210 20.64 13.92 2.71
C ASP A 210 19.81 15.19 2.37
N ARG A 211 18.91 15.12 1.37
CA ARG A 211 18.00 16.22 1.02
C ARG A 211 16.80 16.34 1.97
N PHE A 212 16.49 15.28 2.72
CA PHE A 212 15.23 15.17 3.45
C PHE A 212 15.42 15.44 4.93
N ASP A 213 14.68 16.43 5.43
CA ASP A 213 14.60 16.69 6.86
C ASP A 213 13.55 15.77 7.51
N PRO A 214 13.95 14.88 8.44
CA PRO A 214 13.01 13.99 9.12
C PRO A 214 11.89 14.73 9.86
N ALA A 215 12.16 15.92 10.43
CA ALA A 215 11.16 16.69 11.15
C ALA A 215 10.08 17.26 10.20
N VAL A 216 10.47 17.61 8.97
CA VAL A 216 9.53 18.03 7.92
C VAL A 216 8.63 16.87 7.52
N ILE A 217 9.20 15.66 7.36
CA ILE A 217 8.42 14.46 7.05
C ILE A 217 7.47 14.11 8.19
N ASP A 218 7.92 14.18 9.45
CA ASP A 218 7.07 13.94 10.61
C ASP A 218 5.87 14.89 10.65
N ALA A 219 6.09 16.18 10.35
CA ALA A 219 5.03 17.17 10.29
C ALA A 219 4.02 16.87 9.15
N ILE A 220 4.50 16.46 7.98
CA ILE A 220 3.65 16.05 6.85
C ILE A 220 2.83 14.80 7.21
N ASP A 221 3.46 13.78 7.79
CA ASP A 221 2.78 12.54 8.15
C ASP A 221 1.73 12.77 9.25
N ALA A 222 2.02 13.65 10.21
CA ALA A 222 1.04 14.06 11.21
C ALA A 222 -0.15 14.81 10.60
N ALA A 223 0.11 15.68 9.61
CA ALA A 223 -0.95 16.38 8.87
C ALA A 223 -1.85 15.41 8.10
N TRP A 224 -1.27 14.41 7.43
CA TRP A 224 -2.04 13.35 6.77
C TRP A 224 -2.85 12.52 7.76
N LEU A 225 -2.26 12.13 8.90
CA LEU A 225 -2.99 11.35 9.88
C LEU A 225 -4.24 12.08 10.42
N ASN A 226 -4.22 13.40 10.48
CA ASN A 226 -5.36 14.20 10.89
C ASN A 226 -6.52 14.19 9.88
N THR A 227 -6.31 13.80 8.61
CA THR A 227 -7.40 13.75 7.62
C THR A 227 -8.45 12.71 7.95
N CYS A 228 -8.08 11.67 8.71
CA CYS A 228 -8.94 10.53 9.06
C CYS A 228 -9.50 10.62 10.50
N ARG A 229 -9.17 11.68 11.24
CA ARG A 229 -9.59 11.91 12.63
C ARG A 229 -10.76 12.91 12.66
N ALA A 230 -11.94 12.47 12.24
CA ALA A 230 -13.18 13.27 12.27
C ALA A 230 -14.33 12.51 12.95
#